data_AF-A0A1X2KGH3-F1
#
_entry.id   AF-A0A1X2KGH3-F1
#
_cell.length_a   1.000
_cell.length_b   1.000
_cell.length_c   1.000
_cell.angle_alpha   90.00
_cell.angle_beta   90.00
_cell.angle_gamma   90.00
#
_symmetry.space_group_name_H-M   'P 1'
#
loop_
_entity.id
_entity.type
_entity.pdbx_description
1 polymer ?
#
loop_
_entity_poly.entity_id
_entity_poly.type
_entity_poly.pdbx_seq_one_letter_code
_entity_poly.pdbx_strand_id
1 'polypeptide(L)'
;PEYYSAFQINGYNGVQAGIGGMLLKPWDEREKSQMELLHAVQAKLNEIPGVQIFAFNLPSLPGTGEGLPFQFVLNTANDYESLLQVAQRVKQRASESGKFAFLDLDLAFD
;
A
#
# COMPACT_ATOMS: atom_id res chain seq x y z
N PRO A 1 20.73 3.80 10.25
CA PRO A 1 21.18 3.58 11.64
C PRO A 1 20.26 2.62 12.42
N GLU A 2 18.96 2.70 12.14
CA GLU A 2 17.86 2.02 12.82
C GLU A 2 17.42 0.71 12.12
N TYR A 3 17.99 0.43 10.94
CA TYR A 3 17.74 -0.78 10.14
C TYR A 3 18.38 -2.02 10.77
N TYR A 4 17.67 -3.15 10.73
CA TYR A 4 18.18 -4.47 11.10
C TYR A 4 18.19 -5.42 9.90
N SER A 5 17.03 -5.66 9.28
CA SER A 5 16.92 -6.50 8.08
C SER A 5 15.71 -6.11 7.23
N ALA A 6 15.66 -6.59 5.99
CA ALA A 6 14.51 -6.45 5.11
C ALA A 6 14.29 -7.73 4.31
N PHE A 7 13.04 -7.92 3.88
CA PHE A 7 12.66 -8.95 2.94
C PHE A 7 11.73 -8.37 1.87
N GLN A 8 11.69 -9.05 0.73
CA GLN A 8 10.78 -8.76 -0.37
C GLN A 8 10.28 -10.07 -0.96
N ILE A 9 9.00 -10.12 -1.26
CA ILE A 9 8.31 -11.23 -1.92
C ILE A 9 7.63 -10.66 -3.16
N ASN A 10 8.11 -11.07 -4.33
CA ASN A 10 7.53 -10.70 -5.61
C ASN A 10 6.46 -11.73 -6.00
N GLY A 11 5.38 -11.28 -6.65
CA GLY A 11 4.29 -12.15 -7.07
C GLY A 11 3.20 -12.36 -6.01
N TYR A 12 3.35 -11.75 -4.82
CA TYR A 12 2.34 -11.82 -3.77
C TYR A 12 1.09 -11.04 -4.21
N ASN A 13 -0.07 -11.71 -4.23
CA ASN A 13 -1.34 -11.20 -4.80
C ASN A 13 -1.31 -10.88 -6.31
N GLY A 14 -0.39 -11.48 -7.08
CA GLY A 14 -0.38 -11.39 -8.54
C GLY A 14 0.99 -11.04 -9.12
N VAL A 15 1.20 -11.30 -10.41
CA VAL A 15 2.50 -11.14 -11.10
C VAL A 15 3.02 -9.70 -11.14
N GLN A 16 2.12 -8.72 -10.98
CA GLN A 16 2.42 -7.28 -10.99
C GLN A 16 2.51 -6.69 -9.57
N ALA A 17 2.38 -7.52 -8.54
CA ALA A 17 2.33 -7.11 -7.15
C ALA A 17 3.43 -7.78 -6.32
N GLY A 18 3.71 -7.19 -5.16
CA GLY A 18 4.69 -7.71 -4.22
C GLY A 18 4.49 -7.09 -2.84
N ILE A 19 5.10 -7.72 -1.85
CA ILE A 19 5.13 -7.23 -0.47
C ILE A 19 6.57 -7.21 0.02
N GLY A 20 6.89 -6.25 0.87
CA GLY A 20 8.16 -6.20 1.57
C GLY A 20 7.95 -5.83 3.02
N GLY A 21 8.95 -6.13 3.84
CA GLY A 21 8.97 -5.74 5.24
C GLY A 21 10.36 -5.29 5.63
N MET A 22 10.42 -4.31 6.53
CA MET A 22 11.65 -3.85 7.14
C MET A 22 11.57 -4.11 8.64
N LEU A 23 12.51 -4.89 9.13
CA LEU A 23 12.73 -5.06 10.55
C LEU A 23 13.68 -3.97 11.03
N LEU A 24 13.21 -3.22 12.02
CA LEU A 24 14.02 -2.22 12.71
C LEU A 24 14.73 -2.85 13.91
N LYS A 25 15.81 -2.20 14.36
CA LYS A 25 16.47 -2.54 15.62
C LYS A 25 15.49 -2.49 16.80
N PRO A 26 15.80 -3.18 17.92
CA PRO A 26 15.09 -3.03 19.18
C PRO A 26 14.85 -1.56 19.55
N TRP A 27 13.71 -1.27 20.18
CA TRP A 27 13.28 0.12 20.43
C TRP A 27 14.27 0.91 21.28
N ASP A 28 14.93 0.24 22.23
CA ASP A 28 15.96 0.76 23.12
C ASP A 28 17.31 1.06 22.44
N GLU A 29 17.53 0.52 21.23
CA GLU A 29 18.71 0.78 20.41
C GLU A 29 18.47 1.83 19.32
N ARG A 30 17.31 2.50 19.32
CA ARG A 30 16.92 3.46 18.29
C ARG A 30 16.82 4.87 18.83
N GLU A 31 17.36 5.81 18.06
CA GLU A 31 17.14 7.24 18.28
C GLU A 31 15.82 7.72 17.67
N LYS A 32 15.36 7.06 16.59
CA LYS A 32 14.14 7.42 15.87
C LYS A 32 13.04 6.38 16.06
N SER A 33 11.83 6.87 16.28
CA SER A 33 10.62 6.06 16.33
C SER A 33 10.29 5.49 14.95
N GLN A 34 9.46 4.43 14.96
CA GLN A 34 8.98 3.84 13.71
C GLN A 34 8.12 4.83 12.90
N MET A 35 7.39 5.73 13.57
CA MET A 35 6.54 6.75 12.93
C MET A 35 7.35 7.83 12.21
N GLU A 36 8.48 8.24 12.79
CA GLU A 36 9.41 9.19 12.15
C GLU A 36 10.09 8.56 10.94
N LEU A 37 10.51 7.30 11.08
CA LEU A 37 11.14 6.56 9.98
C LEU A 37 10.15 6.29 8.84
N LEU A 38 8.88 6.02 9.15
CA LEU A 38 7.85 5.73 8.15
C LEU A 38 7.71 6.86 7.13
N HIS A 39 7.69 8.13 7.58
CA HIS A 39 7.61 9.28 6.69
C HIS A 39 8.83 9.39 5.78
N ALA A 40 10.03 9.22 6.34
CA ALA A 40 11.28 9.29 5.57
C ALA A 40 11.40 8.15 4.55
N VAL A 41 10.95 6.95 4.92
CA VAL A 41 10.94 5.78 4.04
C VAL A 41 9.90 5.96 2.93
N GLN A 42 8.67 6.38 3.27
CA GLN A 42 7.61 6.61 2.28
C GLN A 42 8.02 7.69 1.26
N ALA A 43 8.69 8.77 1.70
CA ALA A 43 9.19 9.80 0.79
C ALA A 43 10.15 9.22 -0.26
N LYS A 44 11.07 8.34 0.15
CA LYS A 44 12.00 7.66 -0.76
C LYS A 44 11.32 6.65 -1.67
N LEU A 45 10.31 5.94 -1.17
CA LEU A 45 9.55 4.98 -1.97
C LEU A 45 8.76 5.68 -3.08
N ASN A 46 8.24 6.89 -2.82
CA ASN A 46 7.52 7.69 -3.81
C ASN A 46 8.41 8.16 -4.98
N GLU A 47 9.74 8.12 -4.84
CA GLU A 47 10.67 8.50 -5.91
C GLU A 47 10.85 7.37 -6.95
N ILE A 48 10.36 6.15 -6.68
CA ILE A 48 10.55 5.00 -7.57
C ILE A 48 9.51 5.07 -8.71
N PRO A 49 9.93 5.27 -9.97
CA PRO A 49 9.00 5.36 -11.09
C PRO A 49 8.41 3.99 -11.43
N GLY A 50 7.15 3.98 -11.90
CA GLY A 50 6.49 2.79 -12.44
C GLY A 50 5.95 1.81 -11.40
N VAL A 51 6.06 2.11 -10.11
CA VAL A 51 5.48 1.32 -9.02
C VAL A 51 4.80 2.23 -8.00
N GLN A 52 3.71 1.75 -7.42
CA GLN A 52 3.00 2.45 -6.36
C GLN A 52 3.20 1.67 -5.06
N ILE A 53 3.95 2.25 -4.12
CA ILE A 53 4.34 1.58 -2.86
C ILE A 53 3.77 2.35 -1.67
N PHE A 54 3.12 1.64 -0.76
CA PHE A 54 2.61 2.21 0.49
C PHE A 54 3.19 1.45 1.69
N ALA A 55 3.92 2.15 2.53
CA ALA A 55 4.46 1.64 3.77
C ALA A 55 3.50 1.94 4.92
N PHE A 56 3.37 0.99 5.85
CA PHE A 56 2.62 1.15 7.08
C PHE A 56 3.30 0.39 8.21
N ASN A 57 3.01 0.79 9.44
CA ASN A 57 3.50 0.11 10.63
C ASN A 57 2.49 -0.95 11.05
N LEU A 58 2.96 -2.17 11.30
CA LEU A 58 2.16 -3.17 11.98
C LEU A 58 1.96 -2.77 13.45
N PRO A 59 0.79 -3.02 14.04
CA PRO A 59 0.55 -2.74 15.45
C PRO A 59 1.51 -3.56 16.33
N SER A 60 1.96 -2.96 17.44
CA SER A 60 2.91 -3.60 18.38
C SER A 60 2.35 -4.82 19.09
N LEU A 61 1.03 -4.99 19.10
CA LEU A 61 0.34 -6.15 19.67
C LEU A 61 -0.16 -7.05 18.53
N PRO A 62 0.04 -8.38 18.61
CA PRO A 62 -0.53 -9.32 17.66
C PRO A 62 -2.06 -9.26 17.71
N GLY A 63 -2.71 -9.06 16.55
CA GLY A 63 -4.16 -8.91 16.42
C GLY A 63 -4.62 -8.70 14.98
N THR A 64 -5.93 -8.56 14.77
CA THR A 64 -6.53 -8.35 13.44
C THR A 64 -6.30 -6.91 12.98
N GLY A 65 -5.31 -6.71 12.11
CA GLY A 65 -4.99 -5.39 11.56
C GLY A 65 -3.95 -5.42 10.46
N GLU A 66 -3.91 -6.51 9.68
CA GLU A 66 -3.03 -6.59 8.52
C GLU A 66 -3.71 -5.91 7.31
N GLY A 67 -3.00 -4.99 6.67
CA GLY A 67 -3.42 -4.38 5.40
C GLY A 67 -4.19 -3.05 5.51
N LEU A 68 -4.65 -2.56 4.36
CA LEU A 68 -5.46 -1.35 4.25
C LEU A 68 -6.85 -1.58 4.87
N PRO A 69 -7.42 -0.59 5.59
CA PRO A 69 -8.62 -0.79 6.41
C PRO A 69 -9.91 -1.04 5.62
N PHE A 70 -9.92 -0.75 4.31
CA PHE A 70 -11.10 -0.88 3.46
C PHE A 70 -10.73 -1.43 2.09
N GLN A 71 -11.54 -2.37 1.61
CA GLN A 71 -11.48 -2.91 0.25
C GLN A 71 -12.90 -2.99 -0.30
N PHE A 72 -13.07 -2.71 -1.58
CA PHE A 72 -14.37 -2.76 -2.27
C PHE A 72 -14.26 -3.63 -3.51
N VAL A 73 -15.31 -4.43 -3.76
CA VAL A 73 -15.43 -5.22 -4.99
C VAL A 73 -16.49 -4.59 -5.88
N LEU A 74 -16.09 -4.20 -7.09
CA LEU A 74 -16.99 -3.70 -8.13
C LEU A 74 -17.26 -4.84 -9.12
N ASN A 75 -18.54 -5.18 -9.30
CA ASN A 75 -18.96 -6.25 -10.21
C ASN A 75 -20.08 -5.76 -11.14
N THR A 76 -20.18 -6.36 -12.33
CA THR A 76 -21.18 -6.03 -13.34
C THR A 76 -21.53 -7.26 -14.17
N ALA A 77 -22.72 -7.26 -14.78
CA ALA A 77 -23.07 -8.25 -15.80
C ALA A 77 -22.68 -7.80 -17.23
N ASN A 78 -22.17 -6.57 -17.38
CA ASN A 78 -21.72 -6.01 -18.67
C ASN A 78 -20.25 -6.36 -18.96
N ASP A 79 -19.70 -5.83 -20.06
CA ASP A 79 -18.29 -5.96 -20.40
C ASP A 79 -17.32 -5.24 -19.44
N TYR A 80 -16.04 -5.61 -19.54
CA TYR A 80 -14.96 -5.07 -18.73
C TYR A 80 -14.66 -3.59 -19.02
N GLU A 81 -14.87 -3.11 -20.25
CA GLU A 81 -14.69 -1.69 -20.59
C GLU A 81 -15.67 -0.82 -19.79
N SER A 82 -16.94 -1.24 -19.73
CA SER A 82 -17.98 -0.61 -18.91
C SER A 82 -17.61 -0.64 -17.42
N LEU A 83 -17.05 -1.75 -16.93
CA LEU A 83 -16.59 -1.87 -15.55
C LEU A 83 -15.43 -0.89 -15.26
N LEU A 84 -14.45 -0.80 -16.16
CA LEU A 84 -13.31 0.09 -16.03
C LEU A 84 -13.75 1.55 -15.97
N GLN A 85 -14.67 1.98 -16.85
CA GLN A 85 -15.22 3.34 -16.82
C GLN A 85 -15.90 3.66 -15.48
N VAL A 86 -16.65 2.71 -14.91
CA VAL A 86 -17.29 2.88 -13.59
C VAL A 86 -16.22 2.96 -12.50
N ALA A 87 -15.27 2.05 -12.49
CA ALA A 87 -14.21 1.97 -11.48
C ALA A 87 -13.34 3.23 -11.47
N GLN A 88 -12.99 3.77 -12.65
CA GLN A 88 -12.29 5.04 -12.78
C GLN A 88 -13.08 6.22 -12.22
N ARG A 89 -14.40 6.28 -12.45
CA ARG A 89 -15.25 7.32 -11.85
C ARG A 89 -15.30 7.23 -10.33
N VAL A 90 -15.33 6.01 -9.78
CA VAL A 90 -15.28 5.79 -8.33
C VAL A 90 -13.93 6.27 -7.77
N LYS A 91 -12.82 5.86 -8.38
CA LYS A 91 -11.46 6.30 -7.99
C LYS A 91 -11.32 7.82 -8.03
N GLN A 92 -11.81 8.47 -9.09
CA GLN A 92 -11.77 9.92 -9.25
C GLN A 92 -12.50 10.63 -8.11
N ARG A 93 -13.75 10.25 -7.83
CA ARG A 93 -14.54 10.84 -6.74
C ARG A 93 -13.91 10.59 -5.36
N ALA A 94 -13.36 9.41 -5.13
CA ALA A 94 -12.66 9.10 -3.90
C ALA A 94 -11.41 9.98 -3.73
N SER A 95 -10.64 10.20 -4.81
CA SER A 95 -9.48 11.09 -4.81
C SER A 95 -9.88 12.55 -4.52
N GLU A 96 -10.91 13.05 -5.20
CA GLU A 96 -11.43 14.42 -5.02
C GLU A 96 -11.98 14.66 -3.62
N SER A 97 -12.44 13.61 -2.93
CA SER A 97 -12.97 13.75 -1.58
C SER A 97 -11.90 14.14 -0.55
N GLY A 98 -10.61 13.90 -0.83
CA GLY A 98 -9.51 14.11 0.12
C GLY A 98 -9.56 13.21 1.37
N LYS A 99 -10.46 12.23 1.42
CA LYS A 99 -10.67 11.34 2.59
C LYS A 99 -9.76 10.12 2.59
N PHE A 100 -9.16 9.80 1.46
CA PHE A 100 -8.36 8.59 1.26
C PHE A 100 -6.92 8.98 0.95
N ALA A 101 -6.00 8.56 1.80
CA ALA A 101 -4.57 8.80 1.61
C ALA A 101 -3.99 7.94 0.47
N PHE A 102 -4.65 6.83 0.14
CA PHE A 102 -4.22 5.88 -0.87
C PHE A 102 -5.42 5.24 -1.56
N LEU A 103 -5.34 5.10 -2.87
CA LEU A 103 -6.34 4.46 -3.71
C LEU A 103 -5.64 3.57 -4.72
N ASP A 104 -6.05 2.31 -4.79
CA ASP A 104 -5.57 1.33 -5.76
C ASP A 104 -6.74 0.75 -6.54
N LEU A 105 -6.49 0.45 -7.81
CA LEU A 105 -7.44 -0.17 -8.72
C LEU A 105 -6.69 -1.29 -9.43
N ASP A 106 -7.06 -2.51 -9.09
CA ASP A 106 -6.38 -3.75 -9.48
C ASP A 106 -6.87 -4.32 -10.83
N LEU A 107 -7.93 -3.72 -11.41
CA LEU A 107 -8.41 -4.07 -12.74
C LEU A 107 -7.38 -3.66 -13.81
N ALA A 108 -6.55 -4.61 -14.23
CA ALA A 108 -5.70 -4.50 -15.40
C ALA A 108 -6.47 -4.92 -16.66
N PHE A 109 -6.54 -4.03 -17.65
CA PHE A 109 -7.14 -4.27 -18.97
C PHE A 109 -6.04 -4.01 -20.03
N ASP A 110 -5.80 -4.96 -20.93
CA ASP A 110 -4.83 -4.89 -22.03
C ASP A 110 -5.55 -4.50 -23.33
#